data_AF-A0A3B9RNN1-F1
#
_entry.id   AF-A0A3B9RNN1-F1
#
_cell.length_a   1.000
_cell.length_b   1.000
_cell.length_c   1.000
_cell.angle_alpha   90.00
_cell.angle_beta   90.00
_cell.angle_gamma   90.00
#
_symmetry.space_group_name_H-M   'P 1'
#
loop_
_entity.id
_entity.type
_entity.pdbx_description
1 polymer ?
#
loop_
_entity_poly.entity_id
_entity_poly.type
_entity_poly.pdbx_seq_one_letter_code
_entity_poly.pdbx_strand_id
1 'polypeptide(L)'
;VAFANFQGGRIFLGVEDNGVISGIKRQNLEEWVLNCFRDKVFPQIFPYYEELVIDDKRIAIVTILAGISKPYVVKHNNRDDIYIRMGSRSEIASREQQARLFLLGGLLQIESLPVPGSSLESLDLSRLTFYLEEIIKDVENVPQTEKEWVTRLLGLGLMCDDTLGKDVCTIAGLVCFGKTPRRYLKQCGLRFEAYRGNEKEYDALIDIVIDGPLVARREMQDGSVVVVDGGLLEKFSDAIRPFIYKESSTIGKGFNREGAWLYPLEVVRELVVNALAHRDWTQVNEVEIVIYNNRLEVISPGAMYNSMTLEKMLAGQRSPRNQIIMEILRDYGYVDSRGMGVRTKVVPLMRKQNKADPEFILTDDFLKTVLPVKKK
;
A
#
# COMPACT_ATOMS: atom_id res chain seq x y z
N VAL A 1 -11.08 -21.03 -10.65
CA VAL A 1 -10.88 -19.58 -10.95
C VAL A 1 -11.25 -18.68 -9.79
N ALA A 2 -12.53 -18.58 -9.38
CA ALA A 2 -12.94 -17.69 -8.28
C ALA A 2 -12.11 -17.83 -6.99
N PHE A 3 -11.84 -19.06 -6.53
CA PHE A 3 -10.96 -19.30 -5.37
C PHE A 3 -9.54 -18.77 -5.58
N ALA A 4 -8.94 -19.03 -6.75
CA ALA A 4 -7.59 -18.54 -7.08
C ALA A 4 -7.52 -17.01 -7.14
N ASN A 5 -8.59 -16.34 -7.62
CA ASN A 5 -8.71 -14.88 -7.63
C ASN A 5 -8.93 -14.27 -6.25
N PHE A 6 -9.37 -15.07 -5.26
CA PHE A 6 -9.61 -14.63 -3.90
C PHE A 6 -8.53 -15.16 -2.94
N GLN A 7 -8.93 -15.76 -1.81
CA GLN A 7 -8.07 -16.25 -0.73
C GLN A 7 -7.69 -17.75 -0.87
N GLY A 8 -7.94 -18.37 -2.03
CA GLY A 8 -7.87 -19.82 -2.18
C GLY A 8 -9.09 -20.52 -1.57
N GLY A 9 -9.05 -21.85 -1.49
CA GLY A 9 -10.13 -22.64 -0.92
C GLY A 9 -10.06 -24.12 -1.27
N ARG A 10 -11.09 -24.87 -0.86
CA ARG A 10 -11.25 -26.30 -1.14
C ARG A 10 -12.58 -26.55 -1.81
N ILE A 11 -12.58 -27.43 -2.80
CA ILE A 11 -13.79 -27.92 -3.46
C ILE A 11 -13.95 -29.39 -3.08
N PHE A 12 -15.11 -29.73 -2.54
CA PHE A 12 -15.47 -31.11 -2.22
C PHE A 12 -16.36 -31.64 -3.35
N LEU A 13 -15.91 -32.69 -4.03
CA LEU A 13 -16.66 -33.38 -5.06
C LEU A 13 -17.31 -34.63 -4.45
N GLY A 14 -18.61 -34.84 -4.72
CA GLY A 14 -19.39 -35.92 -4.08
C GLY A 14 -20.02 -35.53 -2.74
N VAL A 15 -20.06 -34.23 -2.44
CA VAL A 15 -20.75 -33.64 -1.29
C VAL A 15 -21.73 -32.61 -1.82
N GLU A 16 -22.98 -32.69 -1.38
CA GLU A 16 -24.05 -31.75 -1.73
C GLU A 16 -23.91 -30.42 -0.97
N ASP A 17 -24.55 -29.35 -1.44
CA ASP A 17 -24.47 -28.02 -0.80
C ASP A 17 -24.98 -28.00 0.65
N ASN A 18 -25.82 -28.96 1.03
CA ASN A 18 -26.31 -29.15 2.41
C ASN A 18 -25.38 -30.02 3.29
N GLY A 19 -24.23 -30.46 2.76
CA GLY A 19 -23.26 -31.30 3.45
C GLY A 19 -23.53 -32.81 3.35
N VAL A 20 -24.59 -33.25 2.67
CA VAL A 20 -24.87 -34.69 2.50
C VAL A 20 -23.87 -35.31 1.53
N ILE A 21 -23.31 -36.46 1.90
CA ILE A 21 -22.35 -37.20 1.09
C ILE A 21 -23.10 -38.07 0.06
N SER A 22 -23.05 -37.68 -1.21
CA SER A 22 -23.62 -38.43 -2.34
C SER A 22 -22.61 -39.39 -2.98
N GLY A 23 -21.32 -39.08 -2.88
CA GLY A 23 -20.22 -39.90 -3.40
C GLY A 23 -20.01 -39.78 -4.91
N ILE A 24 -18.81 -40.13 -5.39
CA ILE A 24 -18.39 -39.96 -6.78
C ILE A 24 -18.36 -41.29 -7.53
N LYS A 25 -19.15 -41.38 -8.61
CA LYS A 25 -19.21 -42.57 -9.49
C LYS A 25 -18.14 -42.61 -10.59
N ARG A 26 -17.54 -41.48 -10.95
CA ARG A 26 -16.60 -41.35 -12.09
C ARG A 26 -15.23 -41.93 -11.77
N GLN A 27 -14.77 -43.00 -12.43
CA GLN A 27 -13.49 -43.65 -12.13
C GLN A 27 -12.26 -42.74 -12.32
N ASN A 28 -12.06 -42.16 -13.52
CA ASN A 28 -10.92 -41.27 -13.81
C ASN A 28 -11.21 -39.81 -13.44
N LEU A 29 -11.58 -39.56 -12.18
CA LEU A 29 -11.95 -38.21 -11.74
C LEU A 29 -10.74 -37.28 -11.70
N GLU A 30 -9.62 -37.73 -11.12
CA GLU A 30 -8.40 -36.92 -11.00
C GLU A 30 -7.94 -36.38 -12.36
N GLU A 31 -7.77 -37.27 -13.34
CA GLU A 31 -7.36 -36.92 -14.69
C GLU A 31 -8.34 -35.92 -15.33
N TRP A 32 -9.65 -36.13 -15.13
CA TRP A 32 -10.67 -35.22 -15.64
C TRP A 32 -10.58 -33.83 -14.99
N VAL A 33 -10.35 -33.76 -13.67
CA VAL A 33 -10.16 -32.49 -12.96
C VAL A 33 -8.91 -31.79 -13.49
N LEU A 34 -7.77 -32.48 -13.57
CA LEU A 34 -6.51 -31.90 -14.04
C LEU A 34 -6.60 -31.41 -15.50
N ASN A 35 -7.27 -32.17 -16.38
CA ASN A 35 -7.54 -31.75 -17.75
C ASN A 35 -8.44 -30.51 -17.78
N CYS A 36 -9.48 -30.43 -16.95
CA CYS A 36 -10.32 -29.23 -16.85
C CYS A 36 -9.51 -28.00 -16.44
N PHE A 37 -8.58 -28.13 -15.50
CA PHE A 37 -7.70 -27.03 -15.09
C PHE A 37 -6.76 -26.61 -16.23
N ARG A 38 -6.12 -27.57 -16.92
CA ARG A 38 -5.25 -27.29 -18.06
C ARG A 38 -5.97 -26.57 -19.20
N ASP A 39 -7.18 -27.03 -19.53
CA ASP A 39 -7.87 -26.62 -20.76
C ASP A 39 -8.73 -25.36 -20.56
N LYS A 40 -9.18 -25.10 -19.32
CA LYS A 40 -10.14 -24.02 -19.03
C LYS A 40 -9.59 -22.92 -18.12
N VAL A 41 -8.48 -23.11 -17.42
CA VAL A 41 -7.98 -22.12 -16.45
C VAL A 41 -6.71 -21.46 -16.95
N PHE A 42 -6.69 -20.12 -16.98
CA PHE A 42 -5.53 -19.34 -17.38
C PHE A 42 -5.32 -18.14 -16.45
N PRO A 43 -4.09 -17.77 -16.03
CA PRO A 43 -2.86 -18.54 -16.13
C PRO A 43 -3.00 -19.94 -15.52
N GLN A 44 -2.16 -20.88 -15.94
CA GLN A 44 -2.28 -22.28 -15.49
C GLN A 44 -2.05 -22.37 -13.97
N ILE A 45 -2.90 -23.12 -13.29
CA ILE A 45 -2.73 -23.48 -11.87
C ILE A 45 -2.82 -24.98 -11.70
N PHE A 46 -2.01 -25.50 -10.79
CA PHE A 46 -2.01 -26.90 -10.41
C PHE A 46 -2.73 -27.04 -9.07
N PRO A 47 -3.94 -27.64 -9.03
CA PRO A 47 -4.61 -27.91 -7.78
C PRO A 47 -3.95 -29.10 -7.07
N TYR A 48 -4.10 -29.16 -5.75
CA TYR A 48 -3.78 -30.36 -4.99
C TYR A 48 -5.04 -31.23 -4.88
N TYR A 49 -4.93 -32.49 -5.29
CA TYR A 49 -6.03 -33.44 -5.36
C TYR A 49 -5.83 -34.55 -4.34
N GLU A 50 -6.87 -34.83 -3.56
CA GLU A 50 -6.92 -35.94 -2.60
C GLU A 50 -8.25 -36.68 -2.72
N GLU A 51 -8.26 -38.00 -2.56
CA GLU A 51 -9.48 -38.79 -2.41
C GLU A 51 -9.60 -39.36 -0.99
N LEU A 52 -10.82 -39.34 -0.48
CA LEU A 52 -11.18 -39.92 0.81
C LEU A 52 -12.39 -40.84 0.63
N VAL A 53 -12.50 -41.86 1.47
CA VAL A 53 -13.68 -42.70 1.58
C VAL A 53 -14.31 -42.47 2.94
N ILE A 54 -15.58 -42.07 2.95
CA ILE A 54 -16.39 -41.84 4.15
C ILE A 54 -17.71 -42.59 3.96
N ASP A 55 -18.10 -43.44 4.91
CA ASP A 55 -19.32 -44.24 4.86
C ASP A 55 -19.49 -45.02 3.54
N ASP A 56 -18.43 -45.70 3.11
CA ASP A 56 -18.32 -46.44 1.84
C ASP A 56 -18.56 -45.59 0.57
N LYS A 57 -18.57 -44.27 0.70
CA LYS A 57 -18.70 -43.32 -0.41
C LYS A 57 -17.40 -42.59 -0.64
N ARG A 58 -16.99 -42.54 -1.91
CA ARG A 58 -15.77 -41.86 -2.34
C ARG A 58 -16.02 -40.38 -2.57
N ILE A 59 -15.16 -39.53 -2.00
CA ILE A 59 -15.17 -38.07 -2.07
C ILE A 59 -13.80 -37.61 -2.56
N ALA A 60 -13.75 -36.52 -3.32
CA ALA A 60 -12.49 -35.89 -3.71
C ALA A 60 -12.43 -34.46 -3.20
N ILE A 61 -11.26 -34.08 -2.70
CA ILE A 61 -10.96 -32.73 -2.23
C ILE A 61 -9.97 -32.12 -3.21
N VAL A 62 -10.38 -31.03 -3.84
CA VAL A 62 -9.54 -30.22 -4.73
C VAL A 62 -9.17 -28.94 -4.01
N THR A 63 -7.94 -28.87 -3.52
CA THR A 63 -7.42 -27.68 -2.83
C THR A 63 -6.78 -26.73 -3.83
N ILE A 64 -7.21 -25.48 -3.80
CA ILE A 64 -6.75 -24.39 -4.67
C ILE A 64 -6.11 -23.32 -3.80
N LEU A 65 -4.84 -23.03 -4.04
CA LEU A 65 -4.16 -21.91 -3.37
C LEU A 65 -4.61 -20.56 -3.95
N ALA A 66 -4.49 -19.51 -3.15
CA ALA A 66 -4.63 -18.14 -3.64
C ALA A 66 -3.57 -17.91 -4.73
N GLY A 67 -4.01 -17.52 -5.92
CA GLY A 67 -3.13 -17.35 -7.05
C GLY A 67 -2.39 -16.02 -7.00
N ILE A 68 -1.17 -15.99 -7.54
CA ILE A 68 -0.31 -14.80 -7.55
C ILE A 68 -0.36 -14.04 -8.88
N SER A 69 -0.76 -14.72 -9.97
CA SER A 69 -0.80 -14.15 -11.32
C SER A 69 -2.21 -13.74 -11.72
N LYS A 70 -2.89 -12.99 -10.83
CA LYS A 70 -4.27 -12.55 -11.04
C LYS A 70 -4.36 -11.58 -12.26
N PRO A 71 -5.50 -11.50 -12.95
CA PRO A 71 -6.66 -12.36 -12.82
C PRO A 71 -6.43 -13.74 -13.44
N TYR A 72 -6.95 -14.77 -12.77
CA TYR A 72 -7.26 -16.05 -13.37
C TYR A 72 -8.62 -15.95 -14.09
N VAL A 73 -8.71 -16.55 -15.26
CA VAL A 73 -9.88 -16.54 -16.14
C VAL A 73 -10.32 -17.95 -16.45
N VAL A 74 -11.62 -18.10 -16.71
CA VAL A 74 -12.15 -19.29 -17.37
C VAL A 74 -12.13 -19.03 -18.88
N LYS A 75 -11.40 -19.86 -19.63
CA LYS A 75 -11.37 -19.82 -21.10
C LYS A 75 -12.49 -20.69 -21.66
N HIS A 76 -13.52 -20.06 -22.23
CA HIS A 76 -14.64 -20.77 -22.83
C HIS A 76 -15.26 -19.98 -23.97
N ASN A 77 -15.60 -20.63 -25.09
CA ASN A 77 -16.23 -20.00 -26.26
C ASN A 77 -15.55 -18.71 -26.75
N ASN A 78 -14.21 -18.71 -26.84
CA ASN A 78 -13.39 -17.54 -27.18
C ASN A 78 -13.63 -16.32 -26.28
N ARG A 79 -14.04 -16.54 -25.02
CA ARG A 79 -14.14 -15.52 -23.98
C ARG A 79 -13.30 -15.92 -22.78
N ASP A 80 -12.75 -14.89 -22.14
CA ASP A 80 -11.97 -14.98 -20.92
C ASP A 80 -12.79 -14.33 -19.81
N ASP A 81 -13.52 -15.15 -19.05
CA ASP A 81 -14.39 -14.66 -17.98
C ASP A 81 -13.64 -14.67 -16.65
N ILE A 82 -13.59 -13.51 -16.00
CA ILE A 82 -13.00 -13.32 -14.67
C ILE A 82 -14.08 -13.52 -13.62
N TYR A 83 -13.88 -14.48 -12.71
CA TYR A 83 -14.80 -14.73 -11.59
C TYR A 83 -14.17 -14.40 -10.24
N ILE A 84 -14.99 -13.90 -9.31
CA ILE A 84 -14.66 -13.72 -7.90
C ILE A 84 -15.60 -14.54 -7.01
N ARG A 85 -15.13 -14.88 -5.80
CA ARG A 85 -15.95 -15.59 -4.81
C ARG A 85 -16.65 -14.58 -3.91
N MET A 86 -17.97 -14.67 -3.82
CA MET A 86 -18.81 -13.86 -2.93
C MET A 86 -19.60 -14.81 -2.01
N GLY A 87 -19.10 -15.03 -0.79
CA GLY A 87 -19.67 -16.01 0.13
C GLY A 87 -19.68 -17.43 -0.47
N SER A 88 -20.89 -18.00 -0.62
CA SER A 88 -21.09 -19.35 -1.17
C SER A 88 -21.16 -19.41 -2.70
N ARG A 89 -21.17 -18.28 -3.41
CA ARG A 89 -21.32 -18.24 -4.88
C ARG A 89 -20.13 -17.60 -5.60
N SER A 90 -20.02 -17.88 -6.89
CA SER A 90 -19.03 -17.28 -7.78
C SER A 90 -19.74 -16.33 -8.73
N GLU A 91 -19.27 -15.09 -8.84
CA GLU A 91 -19.85 -14.06 -9.71
C GLU A 91 -18.82 -13.55 -10.71
N ILE A 92 -19.29 -13.06 -11.87
CA ILE A 92 -18.43 -12.36 -12.82
C ILE A 92 -17.95 -11.06 -12.17
N ALA A 93 -16.65 -10.82 -12.22
CA ALA A 93 -16.05 -9.63 -11.64
C ALA A 93 -16.53 -8.37 -12.37
N SER A 94 -17.00 -7.38 -11.61
CA SER A 94 -17.24 -6.01 -12.09
C SER A 94 -15.94 -5.37 -12.61
N ARG A 95 -16.04 -4.24 -13.34
CA ARG A 95 -14.85 -3.57 -13.91
C ARG A 95 -13.87 -3.14 -12.83
N GLU A 96 -14.38 -2.67 -11.70
CA GLU A 96 -13.62 -2.26 -10.52
C GLU A 96 -12.88 -3.45 -9.89
N GLN A 97 -13.58 -4.59 -9.77
CA GLN A 97 -12.98 -5.83 -9.27
C GLN A 97 -11.95 -6.40 -10.24
N GLN A 98 -12.18 -6.32 -11.55
CA GLN A 98 -11.21 -6.72 -12.56
C GLN A 98 -9.94 -5.88 -12.47
N ALA A 99 -10.06 -4.55 -12.43
CA ALA A 99 -8.92 -3.65 -12.25
C ALA A 99 -8.11 -4.00 -11.00
N ARG A 100 -8.80 -4.30 -9.89
CA ARG A 100 -8.16 -4.77 -8.64
C ARG A 100 -7.45 -6.12 -8.81
N LEU A 101 -7.98 -7.05 -9.62
CA LEU A 101 -7.30 -8.32 -9.90
C LEU A 101 -6.07 -8.14 -10.80
N PHE A 102 -6.12 -7.26 -11.81
CA PHE A 102 -4.96 -6.90 -12.63
C PHE A 102 -3.86 -6.25 -11.80
N LEU A 103 -4.25 -5.38 -10.86
CA LEU A 103 -3.36 -4.81 -9.85
C LEU A 103 -2.69 -5.92 -9.03
N LEU A 104 -3.47 -6.84 -8.44
CA LEU A 104 -2.96 -7.91 -7.58
C LEU A 104 -2.09 -8.97 -8.30
N GLY A 105 -2.13 -9.05 -9.62
CA GLY A 105 -1.21 -9.90 -10.39
C GLY A 105 -0.03 -9.16 -10.99
N GLY A 106 0.15 -7.87 -10.68
CA GLY A 106 1.25 -7.05 -11.17
C GLY A 106 1.18 -6.70 -12.65
N LEU A 107 0.03 -6.93 -13.32
CA LEU A 107 -0.19 -6.56 -14.71
C LEU A 107 -0.53 -5.08 -14.89
N LEU A 108 -0.89 -4.39 -13.80
CA LEU A 108 -1.20 -2.97 -13.77
C LEU A 108 -0.41 -2.29 -12.64
N GLN A 109 0.52 -1.42 -13.01
CA GLN A 109 1.24 -0.56 -12.06
C GLN A 109 0.56 0.81 -12.01
N ILE A 110 -0.21 1.05 -10.95
CA ILE A 110 -1.02 2.29 -10.84
C ILE A 110 -0.13 3.52 -10.78
N GLU A 111 1.00 3.44 -10.09
CA GLU A 111 1.93 4.56 -9.98
C GLU A 111 2.47 5.03 -11.33
N SER A 112 2.49 4.16 -12.35
CA SER A 112 2.98 4.44 -13.70
C SER A 112 1.88 4.93 -14.65
N LEU A 113 0.63 5.04 -14.19
CA LEU A 113 -0.47 5.50 -15.02
C LEU A 113 -0.31 6.99 -15.38
N PRO A 114 -0.67 7.37 -16.63
CA PRO A 114 -0.66 8.75 -17.07
C PRO A 114 -1.64 9.59 -16.26
N VAL A 115 -1.26 10.81 -15.94
CA VAL A 115 -2.13 11.80 -15.31
C VAL A 115 -2.47 12.91 -16.33
N PRO A 116 -3.65 12.85 -16.98
CA PRO A 116 -4.00 13.79 -18.03
C PRO A 116 -3.96 15.25 -17.59
N GLY A 117 -3.55 16.12 -18.50
CA GLY A 117 -3.42 17.56 -18.25
C GLY A 117 -2.17 17.97 -17.49
N SER A 118 -1.33 17.03 -17.07
CA SER A 118 0.02 17.31 -16.57
C SER A 118 1.04 17.37 -17.72
N SER A 119 2.22 17.87 -17.41
CA SER A 119 3.37 18.02 -18.32
C SER A 119 4.64 18.19 -17.49
N LEU A 120 5.81 18.30 -18.13
CA LEU A 120 7.07 18.60 -17.44
C LEU A 120 6.97 19.83 -16.51
N GLU A 121 6.22 20.86 -16.92
CA GLU A 121 6.01 22.07 -16.12
C GLU A 121 5.30 21.82 -14.78
N SER A 122 4.57 20.70 -14.67
CA SER A 122 3.89 20.29 -13.45
C SER A 122 4.87 19.76 -12.39
N LEU A 123 6.06 19.34 -12.81
CA LEU A 123 7.13 18.84 -11.96
C LEU A 123 8.06 19.96 -11.50
N ASP A 124 8.63 19.79 -10.31
CA ASP A 124 9.66 20.67 -9.78
C ASP A 124 11.04 20.17 -10.22
N LEU A 125 11.60 20.85 -11.23
CA LEU A 125 12.91 20.52 -11.76
C LEU A 125 14.02 20.66 -10.70
N SER A 126 13.92 21.58 -9.73
CA SER A 126 14.93 21.70 -8.68
C SER A 126 14.97 20.46 -7.79
N ARG A 127 13.79 19.90 -7.45
CA ARG A 127 13.72 18.61 -6.72
C ARG A 127 14.29 17.45 -7.54
N LEU A 128 14.01 17.43 -8.84
CA LEU A 128 14.51 16.40 -9.75
C LEU A 128 16.03 16.50 -9.97
N THR A 129 16.55 17.70 -10.20
CA THR A 129 18.00 17.96 -10.32
C THR A 129 18.72 17.50 -9.05
N PHE A 130 18.25 17.92 -7.87
CA PHE A 130 18.84 17.46 -6.60
C PHE A 130 18.79 15.94 -6.46
N TYR A 131 17.68 15.30 -6.86
CA TYR A 131 17.56 13.86 -6.83
C TYR A 131 18.60 13.17 -7.73
N LEU A 132 18.77 13.65 -8.97
CA LEU A 132 19.76 13.11 -9.91
C LEU A 132 21.20 13.33 -9.41
N GLU A 133 21.53 14.54 -8.98
CA GLU A 133 22.90 14.93 -8.63
C GLU A 133 23.35 14.38 -7.28
N GLU A 134 22.55 14.58 -6.23
CA GLU A 134 23.00 14.38 -4.85
C GLU A 134 22.52 13.05 -4.27
N ILE A 135 21.34 12.59 -4.69
CA ILE A 135 20.73 11.39 -4.11
C ILE A 135 21.19 10.13 -4.85
N ILE A 136 20.95 10.05 -6.16
CA ILE A 136 21.36 8.88 -6.96
C ILE A 136 22.77 9.03 -7.56
N LYS A 137 23.39 10.21 -7.42
CA LYS A 137 24.77 10.51 -7.85
C LYS A 137 25.01 10.31 -9.35
N ASP A 138 24.01 10.62 -10.15
CA ASP A 138 24.04 10.53 -11.62
C ASP A 138 24.26 11.91 -12.26
N VAL A 139 25.31 12.60 -11.80
CA VAL A 139 25.64 13.99 -12.16
C VAL A 139 25.94 14.15 -13.65
N GLU A 140 26.51 13.13 -14.29
CA GLU A 140 26.88 13.16 -15.72
C GLU A 140 25.66 13.13 -16.65
N ASN A 141 24.50 12.67 -16.16
CA ASN A 141 23.29 12.50 -16.95
C ASN A 141 22.18 13.49 -16.57
N VAL A 142 22.54 14.65 -16.00
CA VAL A 142 21.59 15.71 -15.67
C VAL A 142 21.16 16.45 -16.96
N PRO A 143 19.85 16.39 -17.32
CA PRO A 143 19.36 17.01 -18.54
C PRO A 143 19.51 18.54 -18.56
N GLN A 144 19.85 19.09 -19.72
CA GLN A 144 19.99 20.54 -19.93
C GLN A 144 18.84 21.12 -20.75
N THR A 145 18.19 20.31 -21.58
CA THR A 145 17.04 20.72 -22.40
C THR A 145 15.74 20.05 -21.95
N GLU A 146 14.60 20.68 -22.26
CA GLU A 146 13.27 20.11 -21.97
C GLU A 146 13.10 18.71 -22.58
N LYS A 147 13.58 18.48 -23.81
CA LYS A 147 13.49 17.18 -24.47
C LYS A 147 14.33 16.10 -23.77
N GLU A 148 15.52 16.46 -23.30
CA GLU A 148 16.35 15.54 -22.51
C GLU A 148 15.69 15.23 -21.16
N TRP A 149 15.05 16.23 -20.53
CA TRP A 149 14.29 16.04 -19.29
C TRP A 149 13.16 15.04 -19.48
N VAL A 150 12.32 15.24 -20.50
CA VAL A 150 11.24 14.31 -20.82
C VAL A 150 11.80 12.90 -21.06
N THR A 151 12.82 12.77 -21.91
CA THR A 151 13.45 11.47 -22.20
C THR A 151 13.96 10.78 -20.93
N ARG A 152 14.62 11.53 -20.05
CA ARG A 152 15.14 11.02 -18.78
C ARG A 152 14.02 10.57 -17.84
N LEU A 153 12.94 11.35 -17.74
CA LEU A 153 11.81 11.06 -16.85
C LEU A 153 10.94 9.91 -17.37
N LEU A 154 10.84 9.72 -18.69
CA LEU A 154 10.27 8.52 -19.30
C LEU A 154 11.06 7.27 -18.88
N GLY A 155 12.40 7.33 -18.97
CA GLY A 155 13.29 6.23 -18.55
C GLY A 155 13.21 5.88 -17.05
N LEU A 156 12.89 6.86 -16.21
CA LEU A 156 12.68 6.68 -14.77
C LEU A 156 11.24 6.31 -14.39
N GLY A 157 10.31 6.25 -15.35
CA GLY A 157 8.88 5.99 -15.10
C GLY A 157 8.15 7.14 -14.37
N LEU A 158 8.69 8.35 -14.39
CA LEU A 158 8.09 9.55 -13.80
C LEU A 158 7.23 10.33 -14.81
N MET A 159 7.41 10.05 -16.09
CA MET A 159 6.56 10.48 -17.19
C MET A 159 6.19 9.27 -18.07
N CYS A 160 5.14 9.40 -18.85
CA CYS A 160 4.72 8.43 -19.86
C CYS A 160 3.91 9.11 -20.97
N ASP A 161 3.71 8.39 -22.06
CA ASP A 161 2.81 8.81 -23.13
C ASP A 161 1.35 8.59 -22.72
N ASP A 162 0.49 9.59 -22.95
CA ASP A 162 -0.96 9.39 -22.88
C ASP A 162 -1.50 8.67 -24.13
N THR A 163 -2.81 8.41 -24.16
CA THR A 163 -3.46 7.74 -25.29
C THR A 163 -3.40 8.51 -26.61
N LEU A 164 -3.04 9.80 -26.58
CA LEU A 164 -2.89 10.67 -27.74
C LEU A 164 -1.41 10.87 -28.13
N GLY A 165 -0.49 10.16 -27.47
CA GLY A 165 0.95 10.27 -27.70
C GLY A 165 1.56 11.56 -27.15
N LYS A 166 0.92 12.18 -26.15
CA LYS A 166 1.46 13.35 -25.47
C LYS A 166 2.20 12.92 -24.20
N ASP A 167 3.38 13.48 -24.01
CA ASP A 167 4.15 13.34 -22.77
C ASP A 167 3.41 13.96 -21.58
N VAL A 168 3.04 13.11 -20.62
CA VAL A 168 2.40 13.51 -19.36
C VAL A 168 3.14 12.89 -18.18
N CYS A 169 2.90 13.41 -16.98
CA CYS A 169 3.47 12.81 -15.79
C CYS A 169 2.74 11.52 -15.40
N THR A 170 3.47 10.59 -14.79
CA THR A 170 2.87 9.48 -14.07
C THR A 170 2.38 9.91 -12.70
N ILE A 171 1.57 9.08 -12.04
CA ILE A 171 1.19 9.29 -10.63
C ILE A 171 2.45 9.38 -9.76
N ALA A 172 3.43 8.50 -9.94
CA ALA A 172 4.70 8.52 -9.20
C ALA A 172 5.46 9.84 -9.39
N GLY A 173 5.59 10.30 -10.64
CA GLY A 173 6.25 11.57 -10.96
C GLY A 173 5.60 12.76 -10.25
N LEU A 174 4.27 12.88 -10.34
CA LEU A 174 3.55 13.97 -9.68
C LEU A 174 3.56 13.88 -8.17
N VAL A 175 3.30 12.70 -7.60
CA VAL A 175 3.22 12.51 -6.16
C VAL A 175 4.58 12.76 -5.49
N CYS A 176 5.68 12.32 -6.11
CA CYS A 176 7.02 12.53 -5.56
C CYS A 176 7.56 13.93 -5.84
N PHE A 177 7.44 14.43 -7.07
CA PHE A 177 8.17 15.63 -7.53
C PHE A 177 7.27 16.75 -8.08
N GLY A 178 5.95 16.60 -8.01
CA GLY A 178 5.01 17.62 -8.50
C GLY A 178 5.02 18.90 -7.66
N LYS A 179 4.87 20.05 -8.32
CA LYS A 179 4.73 21.35 -7.65
C LYS A 179 3.45 21.44 -6.82
N THR A 180 2.34 20.94 -7.39
CA THR A 180 1.00 20.94 -6.75
C THR A 180 0.26 19.63 -7.05
N PRO A 181 0.68 18.48 -6.48
CA PRO A 181 0.15 17.17 -6.86
C PRO A 181 -1.37 17.06 -6.67
N ARG A 182 -1.90 17.69 -5.60
CA ARG A 182 -3.34 17.73 -5.27
C ARG A 182 -4.20 18.48 -6.29
N ARG A 183 -3.59 19.31 -7.16
CA ARG A 183 -4.31 19.93 -8.29
C ARG A 183 -4.85 18.88 -9.25
N TYR A 184 -4.02 17.87 -9.55
CA TYR A 184 -4.29 16.81 -10.52
C TYR A 184 -4.93 15.58 -9.87
N LEU A 185 -4.47 15.22 -8.68
CA LEU A 185 -4.89 14.04 -7.95
C LEU A 185 -5.44 14.47 -6.59
N LYS A 186 -6.77 14.63 -6.48
CA LYS A 186 -7.42 15.15 -5.25
C LYS A 186 -7.13 14.34 -4.01
N GLN A 187 -6.82 13.06 -4.20
CA GLN A 187 -6.45 12.11 -3.16
C GLN A 187 -4.99 12.24 -2.67
N CYS A 188 -4.20 13.16 -3.22
CA CYS A 188 -2.83 13.43 -2.76
C CYS A 188 -2.81 14.21 -1.45
N GLY A 189 -1.97 13.76 -0.53
CA GLY A 189 -1.81 14.33 0.79
C GLY A 189 -2.23 13.36 1.89
N LEU A 190 -2.43 13.90 3.08
CA LEU A 190 -2.98 13.19 4.22
C LEU A 190 -3.90 14.11 5.00
N ARG A 191 -4.90 13.51 5.66
CA ARG A 191 -5.77 14.20 6.60
C ARG A 191 -5.27 13.97 8.01
N PHE A 192 -5.11 15.04 8.77
CA PHE A 192 -4.70 14.99 10.17
C PHE A 192 -5.82 15.53 11.07
N GLU A 193 -6.27 14.67 11.96
CA GLU A 193 -7.35 14.96 12.92
C GLU A 193 -6.86 14.71 14.36
N ALA A 194 -7.27 15.55 15.30
CA ALA A 194 -7.11 15.26 16.72
C ALA A 194 -8.35 15.61 17.53
N TYR A 195 -8.70 14.75 18.47
CA TYR A 195 -9.88 14.84 19.33
C TYR A 195 -9.50 14.80 20.81
N ARG A 196 -10.30 15.47 21.65
CA ARG A 196 -10.14 15.42 23.12
C ARG A 196 -10.65 14.12 23.73
N GLY A 197 -11.67 13.51 23.11
CA GLY A 197 -12.27 12.27 23.57
C GLY A 197 -11.56 11.01 23.06
N ASN A 198 -12.23 9.88 23.29
CA ASN A 198 -11.82 8.57 22.76
C ASN A 198 -12.54 8.22 21.45
N GLU A 199 -13.46 9.08 20.99
CA GLU A 199 -14.28 8.90 19.79
C GLU A 199 -14.23 10.15 18.92
N LYS A 200 -14.72 10.04 17.68
CA LYS A 200 -14.84 11.20 16.79
C LYS A 200 -15.95 12.10 17.32
N GLU A 201 -15.57 13.26 17.83
CA GLU A 201 -16.48 14.30 18.30
C GLU A 201 -16.67 15.37 17.20
N TYR A 202 -17.74 16.18 17.29
CA TYR A 202 -17.94 17.25 16.31
C TYR A 202 -16.87 18.35 16.41
N ASP A 203 -16.37 18.60 17.62
CA ASP A 203 -15.38 19.65 17.90
C ASP A 203 -13.96 19.06 17.88
N ALA A 204 -13.35 19.01 16.70
CA ALA A 204 -11.97 18.57 16.54
C ALA A 204 -10.99 19.66 17.02
N LEU A 205 -9.94 19.27 17.73
CA LEU A 205 -8.83 20.16 18.09
C LEU A 205 -8.09 20.66 16.85
N ILE A 206 -7.99 19.78 15.85
CA ILE A 206 -7.44 20.06 14.54
C ILE A 206 -8.11 19.11 13.55
N ASP A 207 -8.42 19.62 12.37
CA ASP A 207 -8.88 18.87 11.21
C ASP A 207 -8.37 19.60 9.98
N ILE A 208 -7.27 19.10 9.43
CA ILE A 208 -6.61 19.72 8.28
C ILE A 208 -6.20 18.66 7.27
N VAL A 209 -6.11 19.09 6.02
CA VAL A 209 -5.45 18.32 4.97
C VAL A 209 -4.08 18.92 4.72
N ILE A 210 -3.05 18.10 4.82
CA ILE A 210 -1.67 18.46 4.52
C ILE A 210 -1.35 17.93 3.13
N ASP A 211 -0.90 18.79 2.24
CA ASP A 211 -0.56 18.44 0.87
C ASP A 211 0.82 18.95 0.43
N GLY A 212 1.26 18.39 -0.70
CA GLY A 212 2.56 18.65 -1.28
C GLY A 212 3.18 17.39 -1.89
N PRO A 213 4.35 17.54 -2.52
CA PRO A 213 5.16 16.40 -2.95
C PRO A 213 5.59 15.56 -1.76
N LEU A 214 5.72 14.24 -1.96
CA LEU A 214 6.20 13.35 -0.90
C LEU A 214 7.59 13.73 -0.41
N VAL A 215 8.46 14.18 -1.32
CA VAL A 215 9.85 14.49 -0.99
C VAL A 215 10.07 15.99 -0.80
N ALA A 216 10.83 16.33 0.24
CA ALA A 216 11.35 17.67 0.46
C ALA A 216 12.23 18.14 -0.70
N ARG A 217 12.18 19.44 -0.98
CA ARG A 217 13.20 20.11 -1.77
C ARG A 217 14.40 20.36 -0.87
N ARG A 218 15.52 19.77 -1.24
CA ARG A 218 16.80 19.93 -0.56
C ARG A 218 17.78 20.60 -1.51
N GLU A 219 18.74 21.33 -0.95
CA GLU A 219 19.83 21.96 -1.68
C GLU A 219 21.13 21.78 -0.89
N MET A 220 22.26 21.73 -1.60
CA MET A 220 23.57 21.74 -0.97
C MET A 220 23.97 23.18 -0.66
N GLN A 221 24.17 23.49 0.62
CA GLN A 221 24.68 24.78 1.10
C GLN A 221 25.88 24.53 2.00
N ASP A 222 27.03 25.11 1.64
CA ASP A 222 28.29 25.01 2.39
C ASP A 222 28.71 23.58 2.76
N GLY A 223 28.49 22.63 1.84
CA GLY A 223 28.81 21.21 2.04
C GLY A 223 27.84 20.45 2.96
N SER A 224 26.71 21.06 3.29
CA SER A 224 25.62 20.46 4.06
C SER A 224 24.31 20.47 3.29
N VAL A 225 23.52 19.41 3.42
CA VAL A 225 22.20 19.32 2.79
C VAL A 225 21.18 20.04 3.66
N VAL A 226 20.57 21.10 3.11
CA VAL A 226 19.54 21.90 3.79
C VAL A 226 18.19 21.65 3.14
N VAL A 227 17.14 21.54 3.96
CA VAL A 227 15.75 21.49 3.49
C VAL A 227 15.28 22.92 3.21
N VAL A 228 15.04 23.22 1.94
CA VAL A 228 14.59 24.55 1.48
C VAL A 228 13.07 24.67 1.52
N ASP A 229 12.37 23.60 1.11
CA ASP A 229 10.92 23.49 1.20
C ASP A 229 10.54 22.07 1.62
N GLY A 230 9.80 21.97 2.73
CA GLY A 230 9.42 20.70 3.35
C GLY A 230 8.51 19.88 2.43
N GLY A 231 8.77 18.58 2.36
CA GLY A 231 7.85 17.64 1.71
C GLY A 231 6.62 17.40 2.58
N LEU A 232 5.74 16.51 2.12
CA LEU A 232 4.56 16.10 2.88
C LEU A 232 4.94 15.58 4.27
N LEU A 233 6.05 14.84 4.37
CA LEU A 233 6.52 14.23 5.61
C LEU A 233 7.02 15.25 6.61
N GLU A 234 7.79 16.25 6.17
CA GLU A 234 8.29 17.34 7.01
C GLU A 234 7.12 18.19 7.52
N LYS A 235 6.22 18.62 6.61
CA LYS A 235 5.03 19.40 6.98
C LYS A 235 4.16 18.67 8.00
N PHE A 236 3.95 17.36 7.80
CA PHE A 236 3.23 16.54 8.77
C PHE A 236 3.96 16.41 10.11
N SER A 237 5.27 16.17 10.08
CA SER A 237 6.09 16.07 11.30
C SER A 237 5.98 17.32 12.17
N ASP A 238 5.92 18.50 11.55
CA ASP A 238 5.73 19.76 12.27
C ASP A 238 4.31 19.89 12.82
N ALA A 239 3.30 19.50 12.04
CA ALA A 239 1.88 19.58 12.44
C ALA A 239 1.53 18.62 13.60
N ILE A 240 2.09 17.41 13.62
CA ILE A 240 1.78 16.41 14.65
C ILE A 240 2.52 16.64 15.97
N ARG A 241 3.68 17.30 15.92
CA ARG A 241 4.58 17.46 17.08
C ARG A 241 3.88 17.96 18.35
N PRO A 242 2.99 18.98 18.33
CA PRO A 242 2.29 19.46 19.52
C PRO A 242 1.35 18.42 20.17
N PHE A 243 0.92 17.41 19.41
CA PHE A 243 -0.05 16.40 19.86
C PHE A 243 0.62 15.14 20.39
N ILE A 244 1.89 14.89 20.02
CA ILE A 244 2.65 13.70 20.45
C ILE A 244 3.74 14.03 21.46
N TYR A 245 4.01 15.31 21.72
CA TYR A 245 4.95 15.79 22.73
C TYR A 245 4.20 16.65 23.75
N LYS A 246 4.27 16.29 25.04
CA LYS A 246 3.76 17.12 26.12
C LYS A 246 4.91 17.69 26.93
N GLU A 247 4.96 19.02 27.05
CA GLU A 247 5.79 19.65 28.06
C GLU A 247 5.28 19.27 29.46
N SER A 248 6.17 18.83 30.34
CA SER A 248 5.82 18.58 31.73
C SER A 248 5.48 19.91 32.40
N SER A 249 4.32 19.96 33.05
CA SER A 249 3.91 21.07 33.92
C SER A 249 4.67 21.07 35.26
N THR A 250 5.44 20.02 35.53
CA THR A 250 6.29 19.90 36.73
C THR A 250 7.66 20.50 36.42
N ILE A 251 7.99 21.59 37.11
CA ILE A 251 9.37 22.10 37.20
C ILE A 251 10.19 20.96 37.80
N GLY A 252 11.12 20.38 37.03
CA GLY A 252 12.05 19.37 37.51
C GLY A 252 12.95 19.95 38.61
N LYS A 253 13.83 19.13 39.20
CA LYS A 253 14.81 19.58 40.21
C LYS A 253 15.87 20.58 39.68
N GLY A 254 15.62 21.27 38.57
CA GLY A 254 16.43 22.33 37.98
C GLY A 254 15.60 23.29 37.12
N PHE A 255 16.24 24.28 36.50
CA PHE A 255 15.59 25.31 35.67
C PHE A 255 15.01 24.79 34.33
N ASN A 256 15.17 23.52 33.99
CA ASN A 256 14.70 22.93 32.73
C ASN A 256 13.38 22.16 32.93
N ARG A 257 12.42 22.41 32.03
CA ARG A 257 11.19 21.61 31.91
C ARG A 257 11.52 20.32 31.15
N GLU A 258 11.32 19.16 31.76
CA GLU A 258 11.50 17.85 31.09
C GLU A 258 10.21 17.47 30.35
N GLY A 259 10.11 17.66 29.04
CA GLY A 259 8.95 17.18 28.27
C GLY A 259 8.99 15.68 27.99
N ALA A 260 7.83 15.08 27.78
CA ALA A 260 7.67 13.65 27.52
C ALA A 260 6.93 13.39 26.20
N TRP A 261 7.51 12.51 25.38
CA TRP A 261 6.87 11.98 24.19
C TRP A 261 5.76 10.98 24.59
N LEU A 262 4.56 11.18 24.05
CA LEU A 262 3.42 10.27 24.18
C LEU A 262 3.54 9.07 23.23
N TYR A 263 4.21 9.28 22.09
CA TYR A 263 4.50 8.28 21.08
C TYR A 263 5.94 8.47 20.59
N PRO A 264 6.67 7.39 20.28
CA PRO A 264 7.97 7.52 19.65
C PRO A 264 7.80 8.11 18.24
N LEU A 265 8.44 9.26 17.98
CA LEU A 265 8.36 9.94 16.67
C LEU A 265 8.79 9.02 15.51
N GLU A 266 9.81 8.18 15.74
CA GLU A 266 10.26 7.19 14.76
C GLU A 266 9.16 6.20 14.36
N VAL A 267 8.32 5.78 15.31
CA VAL A 267 7.21 4.86 15.03
C VAL A 267 6.14 5.54 14.20
N VAL A 268 5.78 6.78 14.56
CA VAL A 268 4.80 7.56 13.82
C VAL A 268 5.29 7.83 12.39
N ARG A 269 6.55 8.25 12.23
CA ARG A 269 7.17 8.46 10.90
C ARG A 269 7.17 7.18 10.07
N GLU A 270 7.60 6.06 10.64
CA GLU A 270 7.61 4.77 9.93
C GLU A 270 6.22 4.36 9.44
N LEU A 271 5.18 4.51 10.27
CA LEU A 271 3.81 4.16 9.87
C LEU A 271 3.26 5.08 8.79
N VAL A 272 3.52 6.38 8.88
CA VAL A 272 3.01 7.37 7.92
C VAL A 272 3.70 7.22 6.57
N VAL A 273 5.02 7.03 6.56
CA VAL A 273 5.76 6.77 5.32
C VAL A 273 5.28 5.47 4.68
N ASN A 274 5.11 4.39 5.44
CA ASN A 274 4.58 3.13 4.91
C ASN A 274 3.15 3.28 4.37
N ALA A 275 2.28 4.03 5.05
CA ALA A 275 0.93 4.31 4.58
C ALA A 275 0.93 5.06 3.24
N LEU A 276 1.77 6.09 3.09
CA LEU A 276 1.89 6.85 1.84
C LEU A 276 2.51 6.03 0.70
N ALA A 277 3.52 5.22 1.02
CA ALA A 277 4.27 4.47 0.02
C ALA A 277 3.52 3.23 -0.48
N HIS A 278 2.73 2.57 0.38
CA HIS A 278 1.91 1.42 0.02
C HIS A 278 0.45 1.78 -0.32
N ARG A 279 0.13 3.08 -0.36
CA ARG A 279 -1.21 3.62 -0.64
C ARG A 279 -1.81 3.06 -1.92
N ASP A 280 -3.11 2.76 -1.90
CA ASP A 280 -3.87 2.51 -3.12
C ASP A 280 -4.21 3.82 -3.86
N TRP A 281 -3.49 4.10 -4.94
CA TRP A 281 -3.72 5.32 -5.75
C TRP A 281 -5.01 5.33 -6.56
N THR A 282 -5.72 4.20 -6.64
CA THR A 282 -7.06 4.12 -7.26
C THR A 282 -8.18 4.63 -6.35
N GLN A 283 -7.95 4.63 -5.04
CA GLN A 283 -8.91 5.09 -4.03
C GLN A 283 -8.86 6.62 -3.91
N VAL A 284 -10.02 7.24 -3.73
CA VAL A 284 -10.16 8.71 -3.58
C VAL A 284 -9.81 9.16 -2.15
N ASN A 285 -9.96 8.28 -1.16
CA ASN A 285 -9.73 8.60 0.24
C ASN A 285 -8.24 8.85 0.53
N GLU A 286 -7.93 9.84 1.34
CA GLU A 286 -6.57 10.16 1.75
C GLU A 286 -6.03 9.15 2.79
N VAL A 287 -4.73 9.22 3.08
CA VAL A 287 -4.23 8.60 4.31
C VAL A 287 -4.75 9.44 5.48
N GLU A 288 -5.43 8.80 6.43
CA GLU A 288 -5.94 9.48 7.63
C GLU A 288 -5.04 9.20 8.82
N ILE A 289 -4.76 10.25 9.59
CA ILE A 289 -4.01 10.17 10.84
C ILE A 289 -4.89 10.82 11.90
N VAL A 290 -5.35 10.02 12.85
CA VAL A 290 -6.32 10.45 13.85
C VAL A 290 -5.76 10.24 15.24
N ILE A 291 -5.68 11.31 16.03
CA ILE A 291 -5.28 11.24 17.44
C ILE A 291 -6.51 11.36 18.33
N TYR A 292 -6.67 10.40 19.23
CA TYR A 292 -7.61 10.44 20.34
C TYR A 292 -6.84 10.54 21.66
N ASN A 293 -7.55 10.75 22.76
CA ASN A 293 -6.93 10.81 24.08
C ASN A 293 -6.21 9.51 24.49
N ASN A 294 -6.69 8.35 24.00
CA ASN A 294 -6.15 7.04 24.35
C ASN A 294 -5.31 6.35 23.27
N ARG A 295 -5.30 6.85 22.02
CA ARG A 295 -4.63 6.18 20.89
C ARG A 295 -4.39 7.12 19.71
N LEU A 296 -3.43 6.75 18.87
CA LEU A 296 -3.20 7.32 17.54
C LEU A 296 -3.53 6.25 16.50
N GLU A 297 -4.30 6.60 15.48
CA GLU A 297 -4.64 5.72 14.36
C GLU A 297 -3.98 6.24 13.07
N VAL A 298 -3.36 5.34 12.30
CA VAL A 298 -2.91 5.60 10.92
C VAL A 298 -3.69 4.68 9.99
N ILE A 299 -4.45 5.26 9.06
CA ILE A 299 -5.36 4.54 8.16
C ILE A 299 -4.87 4.75 6.72
N SER A 300 -4.40 3.68 6.10
CA SER A 300 -4.02 3.66 4.69
C SER A 300 -5.14 3.06 3.85
N PRO A 301 -5.57 3.72 2.75
CA PRO A 301 -6.58 3.18 1.85
C PRO A 301 -6.03 1.98 1.06
N GLY A 302 -6.90 1.00 0.86
CA GLY A 302 -6.65 -0.27 0.18
C GLY A 302 -6.26 -1.42 1.13
N ALA A 303 -6.59 -2.65 0.72
CA ALA A 303 -6.17 -3.86 1.41
C ALA A 303 -4.68 -4.20 1.18
N MET A 304 -4.23 -5.35 1.67
CA MET A 304 -2.90 -5.87 1.36
C MET A 304 -2.74 -6.11 -0.15
N TYR A 305 -1.55 -5.79 -0.67
CA TYR A 305 -1.18 -5.99 -2.07
C TYR A 305 -0.63 -7.41 -2.31
N ASN A 306 -0.91 -7.98 -3.48
CA ASN A 306 -0.54 -9.35 -3.86
C ASN A 306 -0.95 -10.41 -2.83
N SER A 307 -0.14 -11.45 -2.64
CA SER A 307 -0.33 -12.52 -1.65
C SER A 307 0.15 -12.15 -0.24
N MET A 308 0.33 -10.85 0.04
CA MET A 308 0.74 -10.35 1.35
C MET A 308 -0.39 -10.52 2.36
N THR A 309 -0.02 -10.94 3.58
CA THR A 309 -0.93 -11.07 4.71
C THR A 309 -0.35 -10.32 5.91
N LEU A 310 -1.17 -10.07 6.93
CA LEU A 310 -0.70 -9.43 8.16
C LEU A 310 0.45 -10.23 8.80
N GLU A 311 0.34 -11.56 8.83
CA GLU A 311 1.37 -12.46 9.34
C GLU A 311 2.70 -12.31 8.57
N LYS A 312 2.64 -12.29 7.24
CA LYS A 312 3.82 -12.10 6.37
C LYS A 312 4.45 -10.72 6.55
N MET A 313 3.62 -9.69 6.68
CA MET A 313 4.08 -8.32 6.95
C MET A 313 4.82 -8.26 8.29
N LEU A 314 4.24 -8.82 9.36
CA LEU A 314 4.87 -8.88 10.68
C LEU A 314 6.13 -9.75 10.70
N ALA A 315 6.22 -10.77 9.85
CA ALA A 315 7.43 -11.57 9.65
C ALA A 315 8.55 -10.79 8.94
N GLY A 316 8.24 -9.65 8.29
CA GLY A 316 9.19 -8.82 7.54
C GLY A 316 9.27 -9.15 6.04
N GLN A 317 8.26 -9.83 5.47
CA GLN A 317 8.19 -10.03 4.03
C GLN A 317 7.83 -8.73 3.31
N ARG A 318 8.26 -8.60 2.05
CA ARG A 318 8.11 -7.37 1.27
C ARG A 318 7.34 -7.63 -0.01
N SER A 319 6.36 -6.78 -0.26
CA SER A 319 5.70 -6.67 -1.57
C SER A 319 5.21 -5.22 -1.69
N PRO A 320 6.09 -4.29 -2.07
CA PRO A 320 5.69 -2.91 -2.29
C PRO A 320 4.63 -2.84 -3.39
N ARG A 321 3.59 -2.03 -3.13
CA ARG A 321 2.52 -1.77 -4.10
C ARG A 321 2.98 -0.80 -5.18
N ASN A 322 3.71 0.23 -4.75
CA ASN A 322 4.24 1.30 -5.58
C ASN A 322 5.78 1.22 -5.50
N GLN A 323 6.40 0.52 -6.44
CA GLN A 323 7.83 0.25 -6.47
C GLN A 323 8.63 1.53 -6.70
N ILE A 324 8.25 2.36 -7.68
CA ILE A 324 8.93 3.61 -8.02
C ILE A 324 8.88 4.57 -6.83
N ILE A 325 7.69 4.75 -6.23
CA ILE A 325 7.53 5.60 -5.03
C ILE A 325 8.38 5.06 -3.87
N MET A 326 8.36 3.76 -3.62
CA MET A 326 9.15 3.13 -2.55
C MET A 326 10.66 3.27 -2.75
N GLU A 327 11.15 3.21 -3.98
CA GLU A 327 12.56 3.42 -4.32
C GLU A 327 12.96 4.86 -4.05
N ILE A 328 12.21 5.83 -4.56
CA ILE A 328 12.48 7.27 -4.32
C ILE A 328 12.51 7.56 -2.81
N LEU A 329 11.53 7.09 -2.04
CA LEU A 329 11.48 7.31 -0.59
C LEU A 329 12.66 6.65 0.14
N ARG A 330 13.15 5.49 -0.35
CA ARG A 330 14.35 4.84 0.18
C ARG A 330 15.60 5.65 -0.12
N ASP A 331 15.72 6.16 -1.34
CA ASP A 331 16.87 6.94 -1.78
C ASP A 331 17.00 8.25 -0.99
N TYR A 332 15.86 8.89 -0.68
CA TYR A 332 15.80 10.05 0.23
C TYR A 332 16.10 9.74 1.71
N GLY A 333 16.21 8.45 2.06
CA GLY A 333 16.42 7.98 3.43
C GLY A 333 15.17 8.01 4.32
N TYR A 334 13.97 8.11 3.74
CA TYR A 334 12.72 8.07 4.50
C TYR A 334 12.29 6.66 4.89
N VAL A 335 12.72 5.64 4.13
CA VAL A 335 12.41 4.23 4.38
C VAL A 335 13.71 3.43 4.51
N ASP A 336 13.78 2.54 5.51
CA ASP A 336 14.89 1.60 5.61
C ASP A 336 14.82 0.55 4.49
N SER A 337 15.97 0.28 3.85
CA SER A 337 16.13 -0.74 2.81
C SER A 337 15.84 -2.17 3.25
N ARG A 338 15.61 -2.41 4.55
CA ARG A 338 15.47 -3.75 5.13
C ARG A 338 14.02 -4.25 5.28
N GLY A 339 12.99 -3.44 5.01
CA GLY A 339 11.57 -3.85 5.10
C GLY A 339 11.19 -4.46 6.45
N MET A 340 11.97 -4.14 7.49
CA MET A 340 11.79 -4.63 8.85
C MET A 340 11.18 -3.56 9.75
N GLY A 341 10.91 -2.35 9.26
CA GLY A 341 10.52 -1.20 10.06
C GLY A 341 9.37 -1.50 11.04
N VAL A 342 8.33 -2.21 10.60
CA VAL A 342 7.25 -2.66 11.50
C VAL A 342 7.75 -3.62 12.58
N ARG A 343 8.46 -4.69 12.21
CA ARG A 343 8.94 -5.73 13.14
C ARG A 343 10.05 -5.25 14.08
N THR A 344 10.97 -4.42 13.61
CA THR A 344 12.19 -4.04 14.33
C THR A 344 12.13 -2.64 14.93
N LYS A 345 11.28 -1.73 14.40
CA LYS A 345 11.10 -0.40 14.98
C LYS A 345 9.74 -0.26 15.67
N VAL A 346 8.63 -0.44 14.96
CA VAL A 346 7.28 -0.17 15.48
C VAL A 346 6.98 -0.99 16.73
N VAL A 347 7.02 -2.33 16.64
CA VAL A 347 6.69 -3.20 17.80
C VAL A 347 7.66 -2.99 18.97
N PRO A 348 9.00 -3.02 18.79
CA PRO A 348 9.93 -2.90 19.91
C PRO A 348 9.91 -1.52 20.58
N LEU A 349 9.79 -0.43 19.82
CA LEU A 349 9.74 0.92 20.37
C LEU A 349 8.43 1.16 21.14
N MET A 350 7.30 0.65 20.64
CA MET A 350 6.02 0.73 21.35
C MET A 350 6.04 -0.06 22.65
N ARG A 351 6.60 -1.29 22.66
CA ARG A 351 6.80 -2.06 23.89
C ARG A 351 7.70 -1.34 24.88
N LYS A 352 8.79 -0.73 24.41
CA LYS A 352 9.78 -0.05 25.25
C LYS A 352 9.25 1.25 25.87
N GLN A 353 8.58 2.10 25.09
CA GLN A 353 8.16 3.44 25.55
C GLN A 353 6.72 3.46 26.07
N ASN A 354 5.80 2.77 25.41
CA ASN A 354 4.36 2.84 25.67
C ASN A 354 3.84 1.61 26.45
N LYS A 355 4.68 0.56 26.62
CA LYS A 355 4.33 -0.71 27.30
C LYS A 355 3.08 -1.37 26.70
N ALA A 356 2.88 -1.19 25.39
CA ALA A 356 1.76 -1.73 24.64
C ALA A 356 2.22 -2.11 23.23
N ASP A 357 1.52 -3.08 22.63
CA ASP A 357 1.73 -3.44 21.24
C ASP A 357 0.85 -2.59 20.32
N PRO A 358 1.32 -2.28 19.10
CA PRO A 358 0.45 -1.72 18.06
C PRO A 358 -0.56 -2.79 17.61
N GLU A 359 -1.79 -2.36 17.32
CA GLU A 359 -2.81 -3.22 16.76
C GLU A 359 -2.97 -2.95 15.26
N PHE A 360 -3.09 -4.00 14.46
CA PHE A 360 -3.28 -3.90 13.01
C PHE A 360 -4.64 -4.47 12.63
N ILE A 361 -5.47 -3.63 12.02
CA ILE A 361 -6.82 -3.98 11.57
C ILE A 361 -6.82 -3.90 10.05
N LEU A 362 -6.93 -5.06 9.40
CA LEU A 362 -6.98 -5.18 7.95
C LEU A 362 -8.42 -5.47 7.51
N THR A 363 -8.93 -4.69 6.57
CA THR A 363 -10.20 -4.93 5.88
C THR A 363 -9.96 -5.01 4.37
N ASP A 364 -11.03 -5.23 3.61
CA ASP A 364 -10.95 -5.18 2.15
C ASP A 364 -10.73 -3.75 1.60
N ASP A 365 -10.93 -2.73 2.44
CA ASP A 365 -10.93 -1.32 2.06
C ASP A 365 -9.74 -0.53 2.62
N PHE A 366 -9.17 -0.94 3.76
CA PHE A 366 -8.06 -0.23 4.39
C PHE A 366 -7.19 -1.12 5.27
N LEU A 367 -5.98 -0.63 5.54
CA LEU A 367 -5.12 -1.07 6.63
C LEU A 367 -5.05 0.03 7.69
N LYS A 368 -5.53 -0.28 8.89
CA LYS A 368 -5.47 0.62 10.05
C LYS A 368 -4.46 0.10 11.05
N THR A 369 -3.54 0.97 11.48
CA THR A 369 -2.63 0.71 12.59
C THR A 369 -3.02 1.59 13.77
N VAL A 370 -3.23 0.99 14.93
CA VAL A 370 -3.59 1.67 16.17
C VAL A 370 -2.40 1.62 17.13
N LEU A 371 -1.97 2.79 17.60
CA LEU A 371 -0.94 2.96 18.61
C LEU A 371 -1.58 3.36 19.94
N PRO A 372 -1.57 2.50 20.97
CA PRO A 372 -2.05 2.87 22.29
C PRO A 372 -1.19 3.98 22.91
N VAL A 373 -1.83 4.96 23.55
CA VAL A 373 -1.13 6.03 24.27
C VAL A 373 -0.30 5.43 25.42
N LYS A 374 0.83 6.05 25.71
CA LYS A 374 1.66 5.68 26.86
C LYS A 374 0.82 5.70 28.15
N LYS A 375 0.66 4.52 28.77
CA LYS A 375 0.02 4.41 30.09
C LYS A 375 0.90 5.12 31.13
N LYS A 376 0.28 5.95 31.97
CA LYS A 376 0.95 6.63 33.09
C LYS A 376 1.50 5.62 34.10
#